data_AF-A0A2S5KVW6-F1
#
_entry.id   AF-A0A2S5KVW6-F1
#
_cell.length_a   1.000
_cell.length_b   1.000
_cell.length_c   1.000
_cell.angle_alpha   90.00
_cell.angle_beta   90.00
_cell.angle_gamma   90.00
#
_symmetry.space_group_name_H-M   'P 1'
#
loop_
_entity.id
_entity.type
_entity.pdbx_description
1 polymer ?
#
loop_
_entity_poly.entity_id
_entity_poly.type
_entity_poly.pdbx_seq_one_letter_code
_entity_poly.pdbx_strand_id
1 'polypeptide(L)'
;MNDIFINRLFSETFEKMGIQLDPDNIGNEYQLLIDDQYPVLMRYDPVNERVLLVSNVDTSQVSDKLLPVVTNRLLQAGLNPLMASGPGAGRDEKSGLYFCYSTLPRHDINADKVCQEMIKLVEWSKQAVVA
;
A
#
# COMPACT_ATOMS: atom_id res chain seq x y z
N MET A 1 7.55 19.62 1.88
CA MET A 1 7.72 19.17 0.47
C MET A 1 7.21 20.28 -0.44
N ASN A 2 8.00 20.76 -1.42
CA ASN A 2 7.59 21.86 -2.33
C ASN A 2 6.92 21.38 -3.62
N ASP A 3 6.45 20.13 -3.66
CA ASP A 3 5.85 19.55 -4.86
C ASP A 3 4.34 19.82 -4.87
N ILE A 4 3.94 20.88 -5.56
CA ILE A 4 2.55 21.35 -5.62
C ILE A 4 1.62 20.26 -6.15
N PHE A 5 2.08 19.46 -7.12
CA PHE A 5 1.26 18.39 -7.69
C PHE A 5 1.00 17.29 -6.67
N ILE A 6 2.02 16.82 -5.95
CA ILE A 6 1.85 15.76 -4.95
C ILE A 6 1.04 16.25 -3.75
N ASN A 7 1.28 17.49 -3.31
CA ASN A 7 0.49 18.09 -2.24
C ASN A 7 -0.99 18.10 -2.62
N ARG A 8 -1.31 18.55 -3.84
CA ARG A 8 -2.68 18.56 -4.36
C ARG A 8 -3.26 17.16 -4.51
N LEU A 9 -2.50 16.23 -5.08
CA LEU A 9 -2.90 14.83 -5.26
C LEU A 9 -3.28 14.20 -3.91
N PHE A 10 -2.45 14.40 -2.89
CA PHE A 10 -2.72 13.89 -1.56
C PHE A 10 -3.94 14.57 -0.95
N SER A 11 -4.03 15.90 -0.96
CA SER A 11 -5.22 16.62 -0.47
C SER A 11 -6.51 16.10 -1.13
N GLU A 12 -6.55 15.93 -2.45
CA GLU A 12 -7.71 15.40 -3.16
C GLU A 12 -8.00 13.92 -2.81
N THR A 13 -6.96 13.12 -2.57
CA THR A 13 -7.11 11.72 -2.11
C THR A 13 -7.76 11.68 -0.72
N PHE A 14 -7.26 12.51 0.21
CA PHE A 14 -7.78 12.58 1.58
C PHE A 14 -9.21 13.12 1.63
N GLU A 15 -9.52 14.15 0.84
CA GLU A 15 -10.89 14.68 0.71
C GLU A 15 -11.86 13.58 0.25
N LYS A 16 -11.47 12.77 -0.74
CA LYS A 16 -12.27 11.62 -1.20
C LYS A 16 -12.44 10.53 -0.14
N MET A 17 -11.47 10.36 0.75
CA MET A 17 -11.54 9.45 1.89
C MET A 17 -12.33 10.02 3.07
N GLY A 18 -12.79 11.28 2.99
CA GLY A 18 -13.44 11.97 4.11
C GLY A 18 -12.49 12.36 5.24
N ILE A 19 -11.18 12.42 4.96
CA ILE A 19 -10.14 12.78 5.91
C ILE A 19 -9.77 14.25 5.71
N GLN A 20 -9.88 15.06 6.77
CA GLN A 20 -9.32 16.41 6.75
C GLN A 20 -7.83 16.34 7.07
N LEU A 21 -7.01 16.68 6.07
CA LEU A 21 -5.60 16.98 6.33
C LEU A 21 -5.46 18.36 6.95
N ASP A 22 -4.54 18.46 7.91
CA ASP A 22 -4.00 19.74 8.34
C ASP A 22 -3.13 20.32 7.21
N PRO A 23 -3.51 21.49 6.63
CA PRO A 23 -2.74 22.13 5.57
C PRO A 23 -1.29 22.46 5.98
N ASP A 24 -1.04 22.63 7.29
CA ASP A 24 0.29 22.95 7.82
C ASP A 24 1.16 21.69 8.01
N ASN A 25 0.57 20.49 7.89
CA ASN A 25 1.24 19.20 8.08
C ASN A 25 1.21 18.33 6.82
N ILE A 26 1.59 18.92 5.68
CA ILE A 26 1.74 18.17 4.43
C ILE A 26 3.13 17.53 4.38
N GLY A 27 3.18 16.25 4.77
CA GLY A 27 4.34 15.37 4.70
C GLY A 27 4.51 14.67 3.34
N ASN A 28 5.56 13.86 3.25
CA ASN A 28 5.82 12.94 2.14
C ASN A 28 5.32 11.51 2.39
N GLU A 29 4.84 11.25 3.60
CA GLU A 29 4.49 9.94 4.09
C GLU A 29 3.32 10.08 5.05
N TYR A 30 2.35 9.17 4.93
CA TYR A 30 1.14 9.13 5.73
C TYR A 30 0.84 7.69 6.10
N GLN A 31 0.60 7.46 7.38
CA GLN A 31 0.12 6.19 7.90
C GLN A 31 -1.39 6.27 8.01
N LEU A 32 -2.07 5.41 7.27
CA LEU A 32 -3.52 5.38 7.13
C LEU A 32 -4.06 4.10 7.73
N LEU A 33 -5.28 4.16 8.25
CA LEU A 33 -6.03 3.00 8.69
C LEU A 33 -7.29 2.89 7.85
N ILE A 34 -7.34 1.90 6.96
CA ILE A 34 -8.46 1.69 6.05
C ILE A 34 -9.48 0.78 6.74
N ASP A 35 -10.77 1.14 6.66
CA ASP A 35 -11.87 0.47 7.36
C ASP A 35 -11.62 0.25 8.87
N ASP A 36 -10.89 1.18 9.51
CA ASP A 36 -10.45 1.11 10.91
C ASP A 36 -9.64 -0.14 11.30
N GLN A 37 -9.11 -0.89 10.32
CA GLN A 37 -8.48 -2.19 10.57
C GLN A 37 -7.18 -2.41 9.77
N TYR A 38 -7.09 -1.88 8.55
CA TYR A 38 -6.02 -2.24 7.63
C TYR A 38 -4.99 -1.11 7.50
N PRO A 39 -3.81 -1.25 8.13
CA PRO A 39 -2.79 -0.21 8.09
C PRO A 39 -2.16 -0.13 6.69
N VAL A 40 -2.19 1.07 6.11
CA VAL A 40 -1.57 1.37 4.82
C VAL A 40 -0.62 2.56 4.97
N LEU A 41 0.62 2.38 4.55
CA LEU A 41 1.57 3.46 4.34
C LEU A 41 1.40 4.03 2.93
N MET A 42 1.11 5.32 2.83
CA MET A 42 1.15 6.08 1.58
C MET A 42 2.36 7.01 1.60
N ARG A 43 3.28 6.87 0.65
CA ARG A 43 4.51 7.67 0.58
C ARG A 43 4.79 8.15 -0.83
N TYR A 44 5.22 9.40 -0.98
CA TYR A 44 5.82 9.87 -2.22
C TYR A 44 7.34 9.63 -2.21
N ASP A 45 7.84 8.97 -3.25
CA ASP A 45 9.24 8.76 -3.53
C ASP A 45 9.68 9.76 -4.63
N PRO A 46 10.32 10.89 -4.26
CA PRO A 46 10.68 11.93 -5.21
C PRO A 46 11.83 11.52 -6.15
N VAL A 47 12.64 10.52 -5.78
CA VAL A 47 13.78 10.07 -6.60
C VAL A 47 13.30 9.28 -7.81
N ASN A 48 12.27 8.44 -7.61
CA ASN A 48 11.69 7.60 -8.66
C ASN A 48 10.34 8.14 -9.17
N GLU A 49 9.96 9.35 -8.77
CA GLU A 49 8.71 10.04 -9.15
C GLU A 49 7.47 9.14 -9.07
N ARG A 50 7.21 8.57 -7.89
CA ARG A 50 6.09 7.63 -7.69
C ARG A 50 5.47 7.72 -6.31
N VAL A 51 4.18 7.39 -6.23
CA VAL A 51 3.51 7.10 -4.97
C VAL A 51 3.66 5.61 -4.67
N LEU A 52 4.07 5.30 -3.45
CA LEU A 52 4.19 3.96 -2.89
C LEU A 52 3.04 3.76 -1.92
N LEU A 53 2.33 2.66 -2.10
CA LEU A 53 1.33 2.16 -1.16
C LEU A 53 1.86 0.85 -0.59
N VAL A 54 1.93 0.73 0.72
CA VAL A 54 2.41 -0.48 1.40
C VAL A 54 1.40 -0.88 2.47
N SER A 55 0.95 -2.13 2.44
CA SER A 55 0.00 -2.69 3.40
C SER A 55 0.66 -3.84 4.14
N ASN A 56 0.43 -3.93 5.44
CA ASN A 56 0.94 -5.03 6.25
C ASN A 56 0.11 -6.30 6.03
N VAL A 57 0.76 -7.45 5.94
CA VAL A 57 0.08 -8.75 5.89
C VAL A 57 0.12 -9.36 7.29
N ASP A 58 -1.03 -9.38 7.96
CA ASP A 58 -1.14 -9.93 9.31
C ASP A 58 -1.11 -11.46 9.29
N THR A 59 0.07 -12.03 9.58
CA THR A 59 0.24 -13.47 9.72
C THR A 59 0.07 -13.96 11.15
N SER A 60 -0.28 -13.11 12.12
CA SER A 60 -0.39 -13.49 13.55
C SER A 60 -1.51 -14.51 13.81
N GLN A 61 -2.55 -14.48 12.97
CA GLN A 61 -3.69 -15.39 13.02
C GLN A 61 -3.46 -16.70 12.23
N VAL A 62 -2.34 -16.80 11.49
CA VAL A 62 -2.03 -17.97 10.64
C VAL A 62 -1.36 -19.04 11.50
N SER A 63 -1.97 -20.23 11.59
CA SER A 63 -1.36 -21.35 12.31
C SER A 63 0.02 -21.73 11.75
N ASP A 64 0.95 -22.17 12.59
CA ASP A 64 2.32 -22.57 12.19
C ASP A 64 2.34 -23.61 11.06
N LYS A 65 1.32 -24.47 10.98
CA LYS A 65 1.18 -25.48 9.93
C LYS A 65 0.85 -24.89 8.55
N LEU A 66 0.17 -23.74 8.52
CA LEU A 66 -0.24 -23.04 7.30
C LEU A 66 0.75 -21.95 6.89
N LEU A 67 1.65 -21.54 7.78
CA LEU A 67 2.65 -20.52 7.50
C LEU A 67 3.51 -20.82 6.25
N PRO A 68 3.97 -22.05 6.00
CA PRO A 68 4.69 -22.38 4.75
C PRO A 68 3.83 -22.18 3.50
N VAL A 69 2.53 -22.48 3.58
CA VAL A 69 1.58 -22.29 2.46
C VAL A 69 1.39 -20.80 2.17
N VAL A 70 1.15 -20.00 3.21
CA VAL A 70 1.04 -18.54 3.10
C VAL A 70 2.33 -17.92 2.56
N THR A 71 3.49 -18.38 3.03
CA THR A 71 4.79 -17.91 2.54
C THR A 71 4.98 -18.20 1.06
N ASN A 72 4.63 -19.41 0.60
CA ASN A 72 4.71 -19.76 -0.82
C ASN A 72 3.75 -18.92 -1.67
N ARG A 73 2.54 -18.64 -1.18
CA ARG A 73 1.60 -17.73 -1.86
C ARG A 73 2.16 -16.31 -1.95
N LEU A 74 2.77 -15.79 -0.88
CA LEU A 74 3.41 -14.48 -0.88
C LEU A 74 4.61 -14.41 -1.84
N LEU A 75 5.40 -15.48 -1.92
CA LEU A 75 6.49 -15.59 -2.90
C LEU A 75 5.95 -15.56 -4.35
N GLN A 76 4.85 -16.27 -4.63
CA GLN A 76 4.17 -16.20 -5.93
C GLN A 76 3.62 -14.81 -6.20
N ALA A 77 3.00 -14.18 -5.20
CA ALA A 77 2.47 -12.82 -5.30
C ALA A 77 3.57 -11.77 -5.54
N GLY A 78 4.81 -12.05 -5.16
CA GLY A 78 5.98 -11.25 -5.55
C GLY A 78 6.13 -11.07 -7.08
N LEU A 79 5.59 -12.00 -7.89
CA LEU A 79 5.61 -11.94 -9.35
C LEU A 79 4.39 -11.23 -9.95
N ASN A 80 3.36 -10.89 -9.16
CA ASN A 80 2.14 -10.24 -9.66
C ASN A 80 2.39 -8.93 -10.43
N PRO A 81 3.31 -8.04 -10.00
CA PRO A 81 3.56 -6.80 -10.73
C PRO A 81 4.01 -7.06 -12.18
N LEU A 82 4.70 -8.19 -12.41
CA LEU A 82 5.15 -8.61 -13.74
C LEU A 82 4.04 -9.27 -14.55
N MET A 83 3.22 -10.11 -13.91
CA MET A 83 2.29 -11.01 -14.62
C MET A 83 0.89 -10.43 -14.84
N ALA A 84 0.39 -9.60 -13.92
CA ALA A 84 -1.00 -9.14 -13.91
C ALA A 84 -1.17 -7.66 -13.54
N SER A 85 -0.07 -6.91 -13.43
CA SER A 85 -0.05 -5.52 -12.96
C SER A 85 -0.74 -5.33 -11.60
N GLY A 86 -0.76 -6.37 -10.77
CA GLY A 86 -1.33 -6.34 -9.42
C GLY A 86 -0.29 -5.97 -8.35
N PRO A 87 -0.72 -5.87 -7.08
CA PRO A 87 0.17 -5.63 -5.95
C PRO A 87 1.24 -6.72 -5.84
N GLY A 88 2.48 -6.30 -5.58
CA GLY A 88 3.56 -7.21 -5.23
C GLY A 88 3.52 -7.56 -3.75
N ALA A 89 4.31 -8.57 -3.36
CA ALA A 89 4.48 -8.95 -1.96
C ALA A 89 5.96 -9.17 -1.62
N GLY A 90 6.29 -9.02 -0.35
CA GLY A 90 7.64 -9.20 0.16
C GLY A 90 7.67 -9.42 1.66
N ARG A 91 8.87 -9.66 2.18
CA ARG A 91 9.15 -9.73 3.61
C ARG A 91 10.24 -8.73 3.93
N ASP A 92 9.99 -7.88 4.91
CA ASP A 92 11.02 -6.98 5.43
C ASP A 92 11.92 -7.76 6.40
N GLU A 93 13.22 -7.83 6.10
CA GLU A 93 14.16 -8.61 6.92
C GLU A 93 14.34 -8.03 8.32
N LYS A 94 14.20 -6.72 8.49
CA LYS A 94 14.42 -6.03 9.77
C LYS A 94 13.31 -6.31 10.78
N SER A 95 12.06 -6.15 10.35
CA SER A 95 10.88 -6.40 11.19
C SER A 95 10.43 -7.85 11.14
N GLY A 96 10.82 -8.59 10.11
CA GLY A 96 10.33 -9.94 9.84
C GLY A 96 8.90 -9.99 9.28
N LEU A 97 8.24 -8.83 9.12
CA LEU A 97 6.85 -8.71 8.68
C LEU A 97 6.71 -8.91 7.18
N TYR A 98 5.57 -9.46 6.78
CA TYR A 98 5.17 -9.56 5.39
C TYR A 98 4.38 -8.33 4.97
N PHE A 99 4.57 -7.88 3.74
CA PHE A 99 3.86 -6.73 3.22
C PHE A 99 3.43 -6.96 1.78
N CYS A 100 2.34 -6.30 1.39
CA CYS A 100 1.99 -6.07 0.00
C CYS A 100 2.34 -4.64 -0.38
N TYR A 101 2.63 -4.39 -1.66
CA TYR A 101 2.91 -3.05 -2.14
C TYR A 101 2.35 -2.82 -3.53
N SER A 102 1.99 -1.55 -3.79
CA SER A 102 1.69 -1.03 -5.11
C SER A 102 2.51 0.23 -5.37
N THR A 103 2.92 0.42 -6.62
CA THR A 103 3.68 1.59 -7.03
C THR A 103 2.96 2.30 -8.16
N LEU A 104 2.75 3.61 -8.02
CA LEU A 104 1.98 4.41 -8.95
C LEU A 104 2.86 5.54 -9.50
N PRO A 105 3.22 5.51 -10.79
CA PRO A 105 4.09 6.52 -11.36
C PRO A 105 3.38 7.87 -11.44
N ARG A 106 4.12 8.96 -11.19
CA ARG A 106 3.61 10.33 -11.18
C ARG A 106 2.86 10.74 -12.45
N HIS A 107 3.32 10.28 -13.61
CA HIS A 107 2.77 10.71 -14.90
C HIS A 107 1.38 10.12 -15.22
N ASP A 108 0.95 9.11 -14.48
CA ASP A 108 -0.32 8.41 -14.69
C ASP A 108 -1.02 8.16 -13.35
N ILE A 109 -1.20 9.23 -12.56
CA ILE A 109 -1.84 9.16 -11.26
C ILE A 109 -2.80 10.33 -11.03
N ASN A 110 -3.92 10.03 -10.37
CA ASN A 110 -4.87 11.00 -9.83
C ASN A 110 -5.46 10.43 -8.52
N ALA A 111 -6.22 11.24 -7.79
CA ALA A 111 -6.75 10.85 -6.50
C ALA A 111 -7.67 9.60 -6.56
N ASP A 112 -8.48 9.46 -7.61
CA ASP A 112 -9.33 8.28 -7.80
C ASP A 112 -8.51 7.00 -7.97
N LYS A 113 -7.42 7.07 -8.74
CA LYS A 113 -6.52 5.94 -8.95
C LYS A 113 -5.80 5.56 -7.66
N VAL A 114 -5.37 6.54 -6.84
CA VAL A 114 -4.78 6.26 -5.53
C VAL A 114 -5.77 5.51 -4.64
N CYS A 115 -7.01 6.00 -4.52
CA CYS A 115 -8.04 5.33 -3.72
C CYS A 115 -8.34 3.91 -4.22
N GLN A 116 -8.51 3.73 -5.53
CA GLN A 116 -8.76 2.41 -6.13
C GLN A 116 -7.62 1.42 -5.86
N GLU A 117 -6.39 1.87 -6.03
CA GLU A 117 -5.20 1.03 -5.85
C GLU A 117 -4.96 0.72 -4.37
N MET A 118 -5.32 1.63 -3.46
CA MET A 118 -5.32 1.39 -2.03
C MET A 118 -6.33 0.31 -1.62
N ILE A 119 -7.56 0.37 -2.15
CA ILE A 119 -8.58 -0.66 -1.92
C ILE A 119 -8.11 -2.01 -2.46
N LYS A 120 -7.62 -2.05 -3.70
CA LYS A 120 -7.08 -3.28 -4.31
C LYS A 120 -5.94 -3.87 -3.49
N LEU A 121 -5.03 -3.03 -3.00
CA LEU A 121 -3.90 -3.44 -2.17
C LEU A 121 -4.39 -4.08 -0.87
N VAL A 122 -5.33 -3.43 -0.18
CA VAL A 122 -5.91 -3.93 1.08
C VAL A 122 -6.63 -5.27 0.86
N GLU A 123 -7.44 -5.39 -0.18
CA GLU A 123 -8.10 -6.67 -0.52
C GLU A 123 -7.09 -7.78 -0.84
N TRP A 124 -6.01 -7.45 -1.55
CA TRP A 124 -4.92 -8.40 -1.81
C TRP A 124 -4.24 -8.87 -0.53
N SER A 125 -3.95 -7.96 0.41
CA SER A 125 -3.35 -8.30 1.70
C SER A 125 -4.24 -9.23 2.52
N LYS A 126 -5.57 -9.03 2.49
CA LYS A 126 -6.53 -9.94 3.15
C LYS A 126 -6.49 -11.34 2.52
N GLN A 127 -6.52 -11.41 1.19
CA GLN A 127 -6.54 -12.70 0.47
C GLN A 127 -5.24 -13.48 0.62
N ALA A 128 -4.11 -12.79 0.84
CA ALA A 128 -2.80 -13.42 0.99
C ALA A 128 -2.74 -14.41 2.18
N VAL A 129 -3.59 -14.22 3.20
CA VAL A 129 -3.60 -15.04 4.43
C VAL A 129 -4.78 -16.01 4.54
N VAL A 130 -5.77 -15.93 3.63
CA VAL A 130 -6.96 -16.80 3.65
C VAL A 130 -6.64 -18.11 2.92
N ALA A 131 -6.52 -19.20 3.67
CA ALA A 131 -6.22 -20.55 3.16
C ALA A 131 -7.36 -21.14 2.34
#